data_AF-A0A5E6NET5-F1
#
_entry.id   AF-A0A5E6NET5-F1
#
_cell.length_a   1.000
_cell.length_b   1.000
_cell.length_c   1.000
_cell.angle_alpha   90.00
_cell.angle_beta   90.00
_cell.angle_gamma   90.00
#
_symmetry.space_group_name_H-M   'P 1'
#
loop_
_entity.id
_entity.type
_entity.pdbx_description
1 polymer ?
#
loop_
_entity_poly.entity_id
_entity_poly.type
_entity_poly.pdbx_seq_one_letter_code
_entity_poly.pdbx_strand_id
1 'polypeptide(L)'
;MLEKVNSKDYQERKIMVGNPASFQGDERDIIFLSLVTAHDHPRKALTKVEYKRRFNVATSRAKDQLWLFHSVRLKDLTKNDFRYQLLDYIVNYNTIEFEQRQLIFVPNPKPRYGEEPKPPNPFRSWFEVEVYNNIINKGYKVEPAYKVAGYEIDLVVFGADGTKIAIECDGDYWHGDEQFEKDMQRQEILERAGWQFFRILYSHYINENIKQPLNFGMYCADILPSRNKSKETGQYPTTRQIYTRRAD
;
A
#
# COMPACT_ATOMS: atom_id res chain seq x y z
N MET A 1 -7.70 -23.83 -19.62
CA MET A 1 -6.45 -23.35 -18.96
C MET A 1 -5.30 -24.33 -19.20
N LEU A 2 -5.50 -25.64 -18.99
CA LEU A 2 -4.53 -26.69 -19.34
C LEU A 2 -4.14 -26.74 -20.82
N GLU A 3 -5.00 -26.28 -21.73
CA GLU A 3 -4.69 -26.20 -23.17
C GLU A 3 -3.73 -25.06 -23.55
N LYS A 4 -3.49 -24.09 -22.66
CA LYS A 4 -2.66 -22.90 -22.94
C LYS A 4 -1.37 -22.82 -22.12
N VAL A 5 -1.23 -23.66 -21.10
CA VAL A 5 -0.01 -23.76 -20.29
C VAL A 5 0.53 -25.17 -20.48
N ASN A 6 1.64 -25.31 -21.20
CA ASN A 6 2.25 -26.61 -21.43
C ASN A 6 2.83 -27.17 -20.11
N SER A 7 3.13 -28.47 -20.08
CA SER A 7 3.66 -29.15 -18.89
C SER A 7 4.99 -28.58 -18.38
N LYS A 8 5.82 -28.03 -19.28
CA LYS A 8 7.10 -27.40 -18.94
C LYS A 8 6.90 -26.11 -18.15
N ASP A 9 6.02 -25.22 -18.62
CA ASP A 9 5.64 -23.99 -17.90
C ASP A 9 5.05 -24.29 -16.52
N TYR A 10 4.27 -25.37 -16.40
CA TYR A 10 3.66 -25.79 -15.14
C TYR A 10 4.71 -26.18 -14.08
N GLN A 11 5.75 -26.90 -14.50
CA GLN A 11 6.86 -27.31 -13.63
C GLN A 11 7.81 -26.15 -13.30
N GLU A 12 8.22 -25.37 -14.32
CA GLU A 12 9.14 -24.25 -14.14
C GLU A 12 8.56 -23.18 -13.20
N ARG A 13 7.26 -22.88 -13.35
CA ARG A 13 6.57 -21.89 -12.51
C ARG A 13 6.00 -22.48 -11.23
N LYS A 14 6.25 -23.76 -10.95
CA LYS A 14 5.77 -24.50 -9.77
C LYS A 14 4.28 -24.26 -9.48
N ILE A 15 3.47 -24.33 -10.55
CA ILE A 15 2.04 -24.05 -10.46
C ILE A 15 1.39 -25.14 -9.60
N MET A 16 0.62 -24.72 -8.60
CA MET A 16 -0.15 -25.61 -7.75
C MET A 16 -1.62 -25.24 -7.80
N VAL A 17 -2.47 -26.27 -7.81
CA VAL A 17 -3.93 -26.12 -7.79
C VAL A 17 -4.44 -27.05 -6.70
N GLY A 18 -5.24 -26.50 -5.79
CA GLY A 18 -5.72 -27.26 -4.65
C GLY A 18 -6.67 -26.45 -3.77
N ASN A 19 -7.08 -27.06 -2.67
CA ASN A 19 -7.84 -26.36 -1.64
C ASN A 19 -6.86 -25.65 -0.66
N PRO A 20 -7.33 -24.76 0.23
CA PRO A 20 -6.43 -24.03 1.13
C PRO A 20 -5.53 -24.91 2.00
N ALA A 21 -5.96 -26.13 2.37
CA ALA A 21 -5.15 -27.04 3.17
C ALA A 21 -3.96 -27.60 2.38
N SER A 22 -4.07 -27.74 1.05
CA SER A 22 -2.99 -28.16 0.17
C SER A 22 -1.81 -27.18 0.12
N PHE A 23 -2.00 -25.94 0.59
CA PHE A 23 -0.98 -24.90 0.64
C PHE A 23 -0.51 -24.61 2.07
N GLN A 24 -0.81 -25.48 3.05
CA GLN A 24 -0.41 -25.21 4.43
C GLN A 24 1.12 -25.15 4.58
N GLY A 25 1.62 -24.05 5.12
CA GLY A 25 3.08 -23.82 5.26
C GLY A 25 3.79 -23.44 3.97
N ASP A 26 3.04 -23.27 2.87
CA ASP A 26 3.59 -22.97 1.56
C ASP A 26 3.01 -21.66 1.02
N GLU A 27 3.89 -20.76 0.58
CA GLU A 27 3.52 -19.40 0.14
C GLU A 27 3.94 -19.18 -1.32
N ARG A 28 3.21 -18.33 -2.04
CA ARG A 28 3.46 -18.01 -3.44
C ARG A 28 3.42 -16.50 -3.66
N ASP A 29 4.21 -16.03 -4.61
CA ASP A 29 4.19 -14.62 -5.00
C ASP A 29 2.80 -14.23 -5.52
N ILE A 30 2.15 -15.11 -6.29
CA ILE A 30 0.81 -14.90 -6.84
C ILE A 30 -0.11 -16.05 -6.42
N ILE A 31 -1.27 -15.72 -5.84
CA ILE A 31 -2.36 -16.64 -5.55
C ILE A 31 -3.59 -16.25 -6.35
N PHE A 32 -4.19 -17.22 -7.04
CA PHE A 32 -5.52 -17.10 -7.65
C PHE A 32 -6.53 -17.80 -6.74
N LEU A 33 -7.46 -17.05 -6.16
CA LEU A 33 -8.47 -17.55 -5.23
C LEU A 33 -9.87 -17.40 -5.86
N SER A 34 -10.65 -18.48 -5.91
CA SER A 34 -12.04 -18.42 -6.35
C SER A 34 -13.00 -18.63 -5.17
N LEU A 35 -14.07 -17.83 -5.10
CA LEU A 35 -15.12 -18.01 -4.09
C LEU A 35 -16.08 -19.18 -4.38
N VAL A 36 -16.02 -19.73 -5.60
CA VAL A 36 -16.83 -20.88 -6.07
C VAL A 36 -18.30 -20.72 -5.70
N THR A 37 -18.89 -19.58 -6.09
CA THR A 37 -20.28 -19.26 -5.82
C THR A 37 -20.83 -18.37 -6.94
N ALA A 38 -22.05 -18.65 -7.40
CA ALA A 38 -22.71 -17.96 -8.51
C ALA A 38 -23.81 -17.00 -8.02
N HIS A 39 -24.17 -15.98 -8.80
CA HIS A 39 -25.34 -15.14 -8.58
C HIS A 39 -26.63 -15.99 -8.45
N ASP A 40 -27.61 -15.52 -7.66
CA ASP A 40 -28.98 -16.05 -7.58
C ASP A 40 -29.13 -17.57 -7.31
N HIS A 41 -28.16 -18.16 -6.62
CA HIS A 41 -28.19 -19.56 -6.19
C HIS A 41 -28.48 -19.66 -4.68
N PRO A 42 -29.41 -20.54 -4.24
CA PRO A 42 -29.64 -20.79 -2.81
C PRO A 42 -28.36 -21.26 -2.11
N ARG A 43 -27.89 -20.55 -1.08
CA ARG A 43 -26.61 -20.87 -0.44
C ARG A 43 -26.69 -20.72 1.06
N LYS A 44 -25.96 -21.56 1.79
CA LYS A 44 -25.72 -21.37 3.24
C LYS A 44 -24.54 -20.42 3.43
N ALA A 45 -24.66 -19.53 4.42
CA ALA A 45 -23.58 -18.66 4.81
C ALA A 45 -22.42 -19.47 5.40
N LEU A 46 -21.19 -19.16 5.00
CA LEU A 46 -19.99 -19.80 5.56
C LEU A 46 -19.60 -19.04 6.83
N THR A 47 -20.13 -19.45 7.98
CA THR A 47 -19.96 -18.75 9.27
C THR A 47 -19.12 -19.53 10.30
N LYS A 48 -18.91 -20.83 10.08
CA LYS A 48 -18.19 -21.70 11.01
C LYS A 48 -16.69 -21.38 11.07
N VAL A 49 -16.07 -21.62 12.23
CA VAL A 49 -14.64 -21.38 12.50
C VAL A 49 -13.73 -22.10 11.49
N GLU A 50 -14.10 -23.29 11.04
CA GLU A 50 -13.38 -24.05 10.01
C GLU A 50 -13.24 -23.27 8.70
N TYR A 51 -14.30 -22.55 8.27
CA TYR A 51 -14.26 -21.72 7.08
C TYR A 51 -13.40 -20.49 7.30
N LYS A 52 -13.47 -19.85 8.48
CA LYS A 52 -12.59 -18.74 8.84
C LYS A 52 -11.12 -19.12 8.68
N ARG A 53 -10.73 -20.29 9.21
CA ARG A 53 -9.36 -20.82 9.06
C ARG A 53 -9.00 -21.03 7.60
N ARG A 54 -9.89 -21.62 6.80
CA ARG A 54 -9.65 -21.85 5.35
C ARG A 54 -9.45 -20.55 4.58
N PHE A 55 -10.27 -19.52 4.84
CA PHE A 55 -10.09 -18.20 4.24
C PHE A 55 -8.78 -17.55 4.67
N ASN A 56 -8.47 -17.56 5.97
CA ASN A 56 -7.21 -17.01 6.48
C ASN A 56 -5.99 -17.71 5.87
N VAL A 57 -6.01 -19.03 5.75
CA VAL A 57 -4.93 -19.77 5.09
C VAL A 57 -4.83 -19.32 3.65
N ALA A 58 -5.92 -19.37 2.88
CA ALA A 58 -5.94 -19.01 1.46
C ALA A 58 -5.44 -17.59 1.19
N THR A 59 -5.85 -16.61 2.01
CA THR A 59 -5.46 -15.21 1.85
C THR A 59 -4.03 -14.95 2.33
N SER A 60 -3.57 -15.62 3.39
CA SER A 60 -2.20 -15.45 3.91
C SER A 60 -1.12 -16.14 3.08
N ARG A 61 -1.47 -16.96 2.09
CA ARG A 61 -0.48 -17.62 1.22
C ARG A 61 0.10 -16.72 0.13
N ALA A 62 -0.54 -15.59 -0.16
CA ALA A 62 -0.06 -14.64 -1.13
C ALA A 62 1.03 -13.74 -0.53
N LYS A 63 2.20 -13.67 -1.17
CA LYS A 63 3.28 -12.75 -0.78
C LYS A 63 3.16 -11.39 -1.47
N ASP A 64 2.92 -11.38 -2.78
CA ASP A 64 2.81 -10.16 -3.57
C ASP A 64 1.36 -9.91 -4.02
N GLN A 65 0.68 -10.91 -4.59
CA GLN A 65 -0.62 -10.72 -5.23
C GLN A 65 -1.65 -11.78 -4.86
N LEU A 66 -2.87 -11.32 -4.57
CA LEU A 66 -4.07 -12.14 -4.43
C LEU A 66 -5.11 -11.75 -5.48
N TRP A 67 -5.40 -12.67 -6.39
CA TRP A 67 -6.41 -12.50 -7.44
C TRP A 67 -7.70 -13.20 -7.03
N LEU A 68 -8.70 -12.43 -6.59
CA LEU A 68 -9.99 -12.97 -6.20
C LEU A 68 -10.97 -13.06 -7.38
N PHE A 69 -11.34 -14.28 -7.76
CA PHE A 69 -12.41 -14.56 -8.71
C PHE A 69 -13.74 -14.75 -7.99
N HIS A 70 -14.73 -13.96 -8.39
CA HIS A 70 -16.06 -14.03 -7.84
C HIS A 70 -17.12 -13.72 -8.90
N SER A 71 -18.21 -14.49 -8.86
CA SER A 71 -19.42 -14.25 -9.64
C SER A 71 -20.58 -13.84 -8.73
N VAL A 72 -20.29 -13.19 -7.60
CA VAL A 72 -21.27 -12.67 -6.64
C VAL A 72 -20.92 -11.23 -6.30
N ARG A 73 -21.93 -10.40 -6.04
CA ARG A 73 -21.79 -9.04 -5.51
C ARG A 73 -21.99 -9.07 -3.99
N LEU A 74 -21.58 -8.01 -3.31
CA LEU A 74 -21.78 -7.87 -1.85
C LEU A 74 -23.25 -8.04 -1.45
N LYS A 75 -24.18 -7.48 -2.23
CA LYS A 75 -25.63 -7.63 -2.01
C LYS A 75 -26.16 -9.06 -2.16
N ASP A 76 -25.41 -9.95 -2.78
CA ASP A 76 -25.81 -11.34 -3.00
C ASP A 76 -25.40 -12.25 -1.81
N LEU A 77 -24.72 -11.69 -0.80
CA LEU A 77 -24.17 -12.39 0.37
C LEU A 77 -24.63 -11.71 1.67
N THR A 78 -24.77 -12.50 2.74
CA THR A 78 -25.05 -11.97 4.08
C THR A 78 -23.76 -11.50 4.75
N LYS A 79 -23.80 -10.43 5.56
CA LYS A 79 -22.62 -9.84 6.22
C LYS A 79 -21.81 -10.80 7.10
N ASN A 80 -22.47 -11.82 7.65
CA ASN A 80 -21.82 -12.84 8.48
C ASN A 80 -21.10 -13.93 7.66
N ASP A 81 -21.30 -13.98 6.35
CA ASP A 81 -20.61 -14.91 5.47
C ASP A 81 -19.15 -14.48 5.27
N PHE A 82 -18.18 -15.38 5.49
CA PHE A 82 -16.77 -15.07 5.26
C PHE A 82 -16.46 -14.67 3.80
N ARG A 83 -17.27 -15.09 2.83
CA ARG A 83 -17.18 -14.62 1.44
C ARG A 83 -17.53 -13.15 1.32
N TYR A 84 -18.55 -12.69 2.04
CA TYR A 84 -18.91 -11.27 2.10
C TYR A 84 -17.74 -10.51 2.68
N GLN A 85 -17.23 -10.93 3.85
CA GLN A 85 -16.17 -10.22 4.56
C GLN A 85 -14.90 -10.07 3.72
N LEU A 86 -14.48 -11.14 3.03
CA LEU A 86 -13.33 -11.08 2.14
C LEU A 86 -13.59 -10.18 0.92
N LEU A 87 -14.75 -10.31 0.27
CA LEU A 87 -15.10 -9.50 -0.89
C LEU A 87 -15.23 -8.03 -0.52
N ASP A 88 -15.81 -7.72 0.63
CA ASP A 88 -16.03 -6.38 1.16
C ASP A 88 -14.69 -5.71 1.45
N TYR A 89 -13.81 -6.43 2.14
CA TYR A 89 -12.44 -5.99 2.38
C TYR A 89 -11.71 -5.66 1.08
N ILE A 90 -11.75 -6.53 0.07
CA ILE A 90 -11.03 -6.31 -1.20
C ILE A 90 -11.65 -5.19 -2.03
N VAL A 91 -12.98 -5.14 -2.13
CA VAL A 91 -13.69 -4.14 -2.95
C VAL A 91 -13.59 -2.74 -2.33
N ASN A 92 -13.66 -2.65 -1.01
CA ASN A 92 -13.59 -1.38 -0.28
C ASN A 92 -12.20 -1.09 0.28
N TYR A 93 -11.17 -1.88 -0.10
CA TYR A 93 -9.80 -1.73 0.40
C TYR A 93 -9.30 -0.29 0.22
N ASN A 94 -9.46 0.26 -0.98
CA ASN A 94 -9.07 1.64 -1.27
C ASN A 94 -9.87 2.68 -0.48
N THR A 95 -11.15 2.41 -0.16
CA THR A 95 -12.00 3.33 0.61
C THR A 95 -11.63 3.31 2.09
N ILE A 96 -11.40 2.12 2.66
CA ILE A 96 -10.94 1.94 4.04
C ILE A 96 -9.55 2.58 4.22
N GLU A 97 -8.66 2.42 3.24
CA GLU A 97 -7.37 3.12 3.26
C GLU A 97 -7.50 4.62 3.02
N PHE A 98 -8.46 5.09 2.21
CA PHE A 98 -8.68 6.51 1.95
C PHE A 98 -9.29 7.23 3.16
N GLU A 99 -10.16 6.58 3.92
CA GLU A 99 -10.69 7.12 5.19
C GLU A 99 -9.61 7.26 6.28
N GLN A 100 -8.52 6.48 6.18
CA GLN A 100 -7.32 6.63 7.02
C GLN A 100 -6.38 7.77 6.57
N ARG A 101 -6.62 8.39 5.41
CA ARG A 101 -5.85 9.52 4.86
C ARG A 101 -6.45 10.86 5.30
N GLN A 102 -6.41 11.13 6.61
CA GLN A 102 -6.94 12.38 7.13
C GLN A 102 -5.89 13.49 7.03
N LEU A 103 -6.26 14.61 6.41
CA LEU A 103 -5.46 15.82 6.49
C LEU A 103 -5.38 16.27 7.95
N ILE A 104 -4.18 16.58 8.38
CA ILE A 104 -3.90 17.06 9.72
C ILE A 104 -3.98 18.59 9.70
N PHE A 105 -4.68 19.19 10.65
CA PHE A 105 -4.68 20.63 10.80
C PHE A 105 -3.26 21.15 11.11
N VAL A 106 -2.79 22.14 10.35
CA VAL A 106 -1.51 22.81 10.58
C VAL A 106 -1.78 24.24 11.08
N PRO A 107 -1.26 24.64 12.25
CA PRO A 107 -1.42 25.99 12.76
C PRO A 107 -0.81 27.05 11.81
N ASN A 108 -1.42 28.23 11.77
CA ASN A 108 -0.90 29.39 11.02
C ASN A 108 -1.00 30.65 11.91
N PRO A 109 0.12 31.28 12.32
CA PRO A 109 1.50 30.93 11.98
C PRO A 109 1.95 29.59 12.60
N LYS A 110 2.90 28.92 11.95
CA LYS A 110 3.48 27.67 12.45
C LYS A 110 4.37 27.92 13.67
N PRO A 111 4.20 27.17 14.78
CA PRO A 111 5.14 27.19 15.90
C PRO A 111 6.53 26.77 15.44
N ARG A 112 7.57 27.36 16.03
CA ARG A 112 8.95 26.89 15.83
C ARG A 112 9.16 25.55 16.51
N TYR A 113 10.25 24.87 16.14
CA TYR A 113 10.61 23.61 16.79
C TYR A 113 10.69 23.77 18.32
N GLY A 114 9.97 22.91 19.04
CA GLY A 114 9.88 22.95 20.51
C GLY A 114 8.81 23.86 21.11
N GLU A 115 8.16 24.71 20.30
CA GLU A 115 7.04 25.55 20.74
C GLU A 115 5.69 24.79 20.70
N GLU A 116 4.73 25.25 21.49
CA GLU A 116 3.36 24.70 21.51
C GLU A 116 2.44 25.44 20.51
N PRO A 117 1.44 24.75 19.92
CA PRO A 117 1.21 23.31 20.02
C PRO A 117 2.28 22.51 19.29
N LYS A 118 2.71 21.39 19.88
CA LYS A 118 3.57 20.41 19.19
C LYS A 118 2.84 19.72 18.02
N PRO A 119 3.56 19.29 16.98
CA PRO A 119 2.98 18.42 15.96
C PRO A 119 2.45 17.12 16.60
N PRO A 120 1.39 16.52 16.04
CA PRO A 120 0.88 15.27 16.56
C PRO A 120 1.90 14.13 16.37
N ASN A 121 1.90 13.15 17.26
CA ASN A 121 2.66 11.92 17.03
C ASN A 121 2.17 11.24 15.73
N PRO A 122 3.08 10.64 14.92
CA PRO A 122 4.50 10.45 15.17
C PRO A 122 5.43 11.53 14.55
N PHE A 123 4.89 12.65 14.08
CA PHE A 123 5.66 13.69 13.40
C PHE A 123 6.57 14.43 14.38
N ARG A 124 7.79 14.76 13.93
CA ARG A 124 8.79 15.49 14.73
C ARG A 124 8.75 16.99 14.48
N SER A 125 8.16 17.42 13.36
CA SER A 125 8.00 18.82 12.99
C SER A 125 6.67 19.10 12.30
N TRP A 126 6.19 20.35 12.41
CA TRP A 126 5.04 20.80 11.60
C TRP A 126 5.34 20.81 10.09
N PHE A 127 6.62 20.86 9.72
CA PHE A 127 7.06 20.74 8.33
C PHE A 127 6.76 19.35 7.75
N GLU A 128 7.07 18.27 8.47
CA GLU A 128 6.71 16.90 8.06
C GLU A 128 5.19 16.74 7.89
N VAL A 129 4.39 17.35 8.78
CA VAL A 129 2.92 17.34 8.69
C VAL A 129 2.43 18.00 7.40
N GLU A 130 3.02 19.13 7.00
CA GLU A 130 2.67 19.79 5.75
C GLU A 130 3.08 18.97 4.52
N VAL A 131 4.27 18.35 4.53
CA VAL A 131 4.73 17.46 3.46
C VAL A 131 3.79 16.26 3.36
N TYR A 132 3.44 15.62 4.48
CA TYR A 132 2.45 14.55 4.57
C TYR A 132 1.12 14.96 3.95
N ASN A 133 0.54 16.09 4.39
CA ASN A 133 -0.72 16.60 3.87
C ASN A 133 -0.67 16.86 2.36
N ASN A 134 0.45 17.39 1.86
CA ASN A 134 0.63 17.61 0.43
C ASN A 134 0.67 16.31 -0.38
N ILE A 135 1.30 15.25 0.15
CA ILE A 135 1.34 13.93 -0.48
C ILE A 135 -0.04 13.27 -0.45
N ILE A 136 -0.74 13.35 0.69
CA ILE A 136 -2.12 12.87 0.86
C ILE A 136 -3.08 13.58 -0.11
N ASN A 137 -3.00 14.91 -0.23
CA ASN A 137 -3.82 15.69 -1.16
C ASN A 137 -3.61 15.31 -2.62
N LYS A 138 -2.44 14.79 -2.97
CA LYS A 138 -2.14 14.25 -4.31
C LYS A 138 -2.67 12.83 -4.52
N GLY A 139 -3.26 12.22 -3.49
CA GLY A 139 -3.89 10.90 -3.56
C GLY A 139 -2.93 9.74 -3.32
N TYR A 140 -1.74 9.99 -2.80
CA TYR A 140 -0.79 8.93 -2.42
C TYR A 140 -1.05 8.45 -0.99
N LYS A 141 -0.66 7.20 -0.71
CA LYS A 141 -0.55 6.69 0.66
C LYS A 141 0.83 7.07 1.19
N VAL A 142 0.89 7.57 2.41
CA VAL A 142 2.15 7.91 3.07
C VAL A 142 2.13 7.42 4.52
N GLU A 143 3.23 6.78 4.93
CA GLU A 143 3.44 6.26 6.28
C GLU A 143 4.49 7.12 6.99
N PRO A 144 4.14 7.82 8.09
CA PRO A 144 5.10 8.63 8.83
C PRO A 144 5.92 7.80 9.83
N ALA A 145 7.16 8.25 10.10
CA ALA A 145 8.10 7.63 11.05
C ALA A 145 8.28 6.11 10.82
N TYR A 146 8.50 5.72 9.56
CA TYR A 146 8.58 4.33 9.15
C TYR A 146 9.92 3.70 9.59
N LYS A 147 9.86 2.62 10.36
CA LYS A 147 11.04 1.94 10.89
C LYS A 147 11.47 0.80 9.98
N VAL A 148 12.71 0.85 9.49
CA VAL A 148 13.29 -0.20 8.65
C VAL A 148 14.76 -0.42 8.99
N ALA A 149 15.15 -1.67 9.23
CA ALA A 149 16.55 -2.05 9.51
C ALA A 149 17.25 -1.20 10.60
N GLY A 150 16.50 -0.74 11.61
CA GLY A 150 17.03 0.11 12.69
C GLY A 150 17.20 1.59 12.32
N TYR A 151 16.75 2.00 11.13
CA TYR A 151 16.59 3.38 10.69
C TYR A 151 15.12 3.80 10.77
N GLU A 152 14.84 5.08 10.99
CA GLU A 152 13.49 5.65 10.98
C GLU A 152 13.44 6.73 9.90
N ILE A 153 12.59 6.52 8.89
CA ILE A 153 12.39 7.44 7.76
C ILE A 153 11.19 8.33 8.10
N ASP A 154 11.32 9.65 7.88
CA ASP A 154 10.27 10.60 8.22
C ASP A 154 8.92 10.28 7.55
N LEU A 155 8.93 10.03 6.24
CA LEU A 155 7.75 9.69 5.44
C LEU A 155 8.08 8.63 4.39
N VAL A 156 7.22 7.63 4.20
CA VAL A 156 7.38 6.61 3.16
C VAL A 156 6.17 6.55 2.24
N VAL A 157 6.42 6.54 0.93
CA VAL A 157 5.41 6.28 -0.10
C VAL A 157 5.72 4.96 -0.79
N PHE A 158 4.75 4.06 -0.80
CA PHE A 158 4.83 2.80 -1.53
C PHE A 158 4.11 2.89 -2.87
N GLY A 159 4.84 2.55 -3.94
CA GLY A 159 4.29 2.39 -5.26
C GLY A 159 3.57 1.06 -5.43
N ALA A 160 2.57 1.05 -6.33
CA ALA A 160 1.81 -0.16 -6.67
C ALA A 160 2.67 -1.24 -7.36
N ASP A 161 3.81 -0.85 -7.92
CA ASP A 161 4.80 -1.70 -8.59
C ASP A 161 5.89 -2.23 -7.65
N GLY A 162 5.76 -1.96 -6.34
CA GLY A 162 6.73 -2.38 -5.35
C GLY A 162 7.76 -1.32 -4.97
N THR A 163 7.78 -0.17 -5.66
CA THR A 163 8.69 0.95 -5.40
C THR A 163 8.56 1.47 -3.97
N LYS A 164 9.71 1.77 -3.34
CA LYS A 164 9.79 2.27 -1.96
C LYS A 164 10.46 3.63 -1.98
N ILE A 165 9.70 4.68 -1.75
CA ILE A 165 10.20 6.05 -1.73
C ILE A 165 10.30 6.50 -0.28
N ALA A 166 11.52 6.66 0.20
CA ALA A 166 11.84 7.31 1.46
C ALA A 166 11.90 8.83 1.25
N ILE A 167 11.16 9.58 2.06
CA ILE A 167 11.12 11.04 2.01
C ILE A 167 11.61 11.54 3.37
N GLU A 168 12.69 12.30 3.35
CA GLU A 168 13.31 12.92 4.52
C GLU A 168 13.00 14.42 4.49
N CYS A 169 12.53 14.94 5.62
CA CYS A 169 12.15 16.34 5.80
C CYS A 169 13.29 17.08 6.51
N ASP A 170 14.32 17.45 5.75
CA ASP A 170 15.52 18.12 6.27
C ASP A 170 15.19 19.55 6.72
N GLY A 171 14.88 19.71 8.01
CA GLY A 171 14.76 21.00 8.69
C GLY A 171 16.12 21.61 9.08
N ASP A 172 16.10 22.73 9.78
CA ASP A 172 17.31 23.46 10.21
C ASP A 172 18.10 22.74 11.35
N TYR A 173 17.74 21.49 11.69
CA TYR A 173 18.34 20.77 12.80
C TYR A 173 19.53 19.93 12.33
N TRP A 174 20.75 20.38 12.63
CA TRP A 174 21.97 19.67 12.30
C TRP A 174 22.37 18.72 13.44
N HIS A 175 22.44 17.41 13.17
CA HIS A 175 22.69 16.36 14.17
C HIS A 175 24.17 16.09 14.48
N GLY A 176 25.12 16.88 13.94
CA GLY A 176 26.56 16.67 14.17
C GLY A 176 27.21 15.67 13.19
N ASP A 177 28.54 15.76 13.05
CA ASP A 177 29.30 15.01 12.03
C ASP A 177 29.24 13.48 12.20
N GLU A 178 29.32 12.96 13.44
CA GLU A 178 29.34 11.51 13.70
C GLU A 178 27.98 10.84 13.41
N GLN A 179 26.88 11.58 13.58
CA GLN A 179 25.54 11.10 13.29
C GLN A 179 25.26 11.13 11.79
N PHE A 180 25.79 12.14 11.09
CA PHE A 180 25.71 12.27 9.63
C PHE A 180 26.35 11.08 8.90
N GLU A 181 27.55 10.64 9.30
CA GLU A 181 28.20 9.46 8.67
C GLU A 181 27.37 8.18 8.84
N LYS A 182 26.79 7.97 10.02
CA LYS A 182 25.94 6.80 10.30
C LYS A 182 24.66 6.85 9.48
N ASP A 183 24.06 8.02 9.31
CA ASP A 183 22.84 8.19 8.54
C ASP A 183 23.09 8.02 7.03
N MET A 184 24.23 8.51 6.51
CA MET A 184 24.65 8.24 5.13
C MET A 184 24.89 6.76 4.86
N GLN A 185 25.58 6.04 5.76
CA GLN A 185 25.80 4.60 5.63
C GLN A 185 24.47 3.82 5.62
N ARG A 186 23.51 4.22 6.48
CA ARG A 186 22.18 3.60 6.51
C ARG A 186 21.42 3.86 5.22
N GLN A 187 21.49 5.08 4.69
CA GLN A 187 20.89 5.42 3.40
C GLN A 187 21.46 4.53 2.29
N GLU A 188 22.78 4.38 2.17
CA GLU A 188 23.41 3.52 1.14
C GLU A 188 22.99 2.04 1.24
N ILE A 189 22.83 1.52 2.46
CA ILE A 189 22.33 0.16 2.68
C ILE A 189 20.90 0.02 2.16
N LEU A 190 20.04 0.98 2.47
CA LEU A 190 18.64 0.95 2.04
C LEU A 190 18.50 1.18 0.53
N GLU A 191 19.29 2.06 -0.07
CA GLU A 191 19.33 2.25 -1.53
C GLU A 191 19.71 0.95 -2.25
N ARG A 192 20.72 0.20 -1.76
CA ARG A 192 21.05 -1.14 -2.28
C ARG A 192 19.92 -2.16 -2.08
N ALA A 193 19.05 -1.96 -1.10
CA ALA A 193 17.84 -2.75 -0.88
C ALA A 193 16.62 -2.26 -1.69
N GLY A 194 16.84 -1.36 -2.66
CA GLY A 194 15.82 -0.87 -3.58
C GLY A 194 14.99 0.30 -3.07
N TRP A 195 15.44 0.99 -2.02
CA TRP A 195 14.83 2.25 -1.59
C TRP A 195 15.32 3.43 -2.44
N GLN A 196 14.42 4.39 -2.68
CA GLN A 196 14.75 5.66 -3.32
C GLN A 196 14.59 6.78 -2.29
N PHE A 197 15.64 7.56 -2.06
CA PHE A 197 15.61 8.65 -1.09
C PHE A 197 15.35 10.00 -1.76
N PHE A 198 14.44 10.76 -1.17
CA PHE A 198 14.11 12.13 -1.55
C PHE A 198 14.19 13.04 -0.33
N ARG A 199 15.14 13.97 -0.32
CA ARG A 199 15.32 14.94 0.76
C ARG A 199 14.65 16.26 0.40
N ILE A 200 13.80 16.77 1.29
CA ILE A 200 13.12 18.06 1.13
C ILE A 200 13.66 19.02 2.18
N LEU A 201 14.44 20.01 1.74
CA LEU A 201 14.97 21.05 2.61
C LEU A 201 13.90 22.08 2.98
N TYR A 202 13.73 22.37 4.28
CA TYR A 202 12.75 23.33 4.78
C TYR A 202 12.92 24.73 4.19
N SER A 203 14.16 25.20 4.03
CA SER A 203 14.48 26.50 3.45
C SER A 203 14.04 26.64 1.98
N HIS A 204 14.08 25.54 1.22
CA HIS A 204 13.55 25.48 -0.14
C HIS A 204 12.02 25.38 -0.16
N TYR A 205 11.43 24.77 0.86
CA TYR A 205 9.99 24.59 0.99
C TYR A 205 9.24 25.91 1.30
N ILE A 206 9.81 26.80 2.13
CA ILE A 206 9.14 28.04 2.57
C ILE A 206 9.31 29.26 1.66
N ASN A 207 10.29 29.26 0.74
CA ASN A 207 10.58 30.41 -0.13
C ASN A 207 9.65 30.43 -1.35
N GLU A 208 8.49 31.07 -1.23
CA GLU A 208 7.43 31.18 -2.26
C GLU A 208 7.80 31.93 -3.57
N ASN A 209 9.06 32.29 -3.83
CA ASN A 209 9.52 32.79 -5.14
C ASN A 209 9.99 31.67 -6.09
N ILE A 210 9.98 30.42 -5.65
CA ILE A 210 10.04 29.25 -6.53
C ILE A 210 8.66 28.60 -6.49
N LYS A 211 7.65 29.25 -7.09
CA LYS A 211 6.39 28.60 -7.49
C LYS A 211 6.62 27.63 -8.65
N GLN A 212 7.66 26.80 -8.57
CA GLN A 212 7.51 25.48 -9.15
C GLN A 212 6.69 24.73 -8.10
N PRO A 213 5.48 24.23 -8.42
CA PRO A 213 4.90 23.22 -7.56
C PRO A 213 6.02 22.21 -7.37
N LEU A 214 6.43 21.90 -6.14
CA LEU A 214 7.26 20.73 -5.87
C LEU A 214 6.55 19.61 -6.61
N ASN A 215 7.10 19.32 -7.78
CA ASN A 215 6.37 18.67 -8.85
C ASN A 215 6.55 17.20 -8.52
N PHE A 216 6.01 16.80 -7.37
CA PHE A 216 5.88 15.42 -6.98
C PHE A 216 5.15 14.68 -8.11
N GLY A 217 4.27 15.35 -8.85
CA GLY A 217 3.68 14.84 -10.09
C GLY A 217 4.61 14.77 -11.31
N MET A 218 5.81 15.37 -11.31
CA MET A 218 6.80 15.27 -12.41
C MET A 218 8.01 14.42 -12.01
N TYR A 219 8.39 14.41 -10.72
CA TYR A 219 9.41 13.50 -10.17
C TYR A 219 8.84 12.10 -9.84
N CYS A 220 7.55 11.98 -9.50
CA CYS A 220 6.88 10.68 -9.33
C CYS A 220 6.04 10.24 -10.53
N ALA A 221 5.80 11.07 -11.56
CA ALA A 221 5.11 10.57 -12.78
C ALA A 221 5.93 9.51 -13.52
N ASP A 222 7.26 9.57 -13.40
CA ASP A 222 8.17 8.59 -13.97
C ASP A 222 8.35 7.34 -13.07
N ILE A 223 7.87 7.40 -11.81
CA ILE A 223 8.14 6.37 -10.78
C ILE A 223 6.85 5.68 -10.30
N LEU A 224 5.69 6.33 -10.36
CA LEU A 224 4.41 5.79 -9.88
C LEU A 224 3.40 5.81 -11.03
N PRO A 225 2.88 4.64 -11.46
CA PRO A 225 2.07 4.56 -12.66
C PRO A 225 0.85 5.48 -12.59
N SER A 226 0.65 6.21 -13.68
CA SER A 226 -0.51 7.07 -13.90
C SER A 226 -1.83 6.30 -13.72
N ARG A 227 -2.81 6.99 -13.12
CA ARG A 227 -4.20 6.52 -12.95
C ARG A 227 -4.66 5.71 -14.18
N ASN A 228 -5.04 4.46 -13.96
CA ASN A 228 -5.89 3.74 -14.91
C ASN A 228 -7.22 4.49 -15.01
N LYS A 229 -7.37 5.32 -16.06
CA LYS A 229 -8.67 5.82 -16.50
C LYS A 229 -9.43 4.63 -17.08
N SER A 230 -10.24 3.96 -16.27
CA SER A 230 -11.20 2.99 -16.81
C SER A 230 -12.27 3.76 -17.60
N LYS A 231 -12.22 3.63 -18.93
CA LYS A 231 -13.37 3.92 -19.79
C LYS A 231 -14.47 2.92 -19.44
N GLU A 232 -15.62 3.42 -19.03
CA GLU A 232 -16.84 2.62 -18.99
C GLU A 232 -17.24 2.28 -20.42
N THR A 233 -17.06 1.03 -20.80
CA THR A 233 -17.79 0.44 -21.93
C THR A 233 -18.43 -0.85 -21.44
N GLY A 234 -19.75 -0.82 -21.35
CA GLY A 234 -20.55 -1.95 -20.90
C GLY A 234 -20.51 -3.11 -21.90
N GLN A 235 -19.93 -4.23 -21.48
CA GLN A 235 -20.36 -5.61 -21.80
C GLN A 235 -19.45 -6.58 -21.02
N TYR A 236 -20.04 -7.48 -20.22
CA TYR A 236 -19.34 -8.39 -19.30
C TYR A 236 -18.29 -9.25 -20.02
N PRO A 237 -17.08 -9.38 -19.44
CA PRO A 237 -16.86 -10.37 -18.39
C PRO A 237 -16.28 -9.74 -17.11
N THR A 238 -16.89 -10.05 -15.96
CA THR A 238 -16.45 -9.52 -14.66
C THR A 238 -15.13 -10.16 -14.24
N THR A 239 -14.03 -9.45 -14.43
CA THR A 239 -12.76 -9.67 -13.72
C THR A 239 -12.43 -8.37 -13.01
N ARG A 240 -12.53 -8.35 -11.67
CA ARG A 240 -11.96 -7.25 -10.87
C ARG A 240 -10.63 -7.73 -10.30
N GLN A 241 -9.56 -7.07 -10.74
CA GLN A 241 -8.19 -7.26 -10.26
C GLN A 241 -7.98 -6.22 -9.16
N ILE A 242 -7.66 -6.63 -7.92
CA ILE A 242 -7.28 -5.67 -6.88
C ILE A 242 -6.10 -6.24 -6.10
N TYR A 243 -5.04 -5.42 -6.07
CA TYR A 243 -3.76 -5.62 -5.42
C TYR A 243 -3.92 -5.41 -3.91
N THR A 244 -3.51 -6.36 -3.08
CA THR A 244 -3.37 -6.16 -1.64
C THR A 244 -1.98 -6.63 -1.22
N ARG A 245 -1.04 -5.69 -1.14
CA ARG A 245 0.27 -5.94 -0.54
C ARG A 245 0.12 -5.84 0.98
N ARG A 246 0.67 -6.81 1.72
CA ARG A 246 0.86 -6.66 3.17
C ARG A 246 1.86 -5.53 3.41
N ALA A 247 1.50 -4.63 4.32
CA ALA A 247 2.51 -3.88 5.06
C ALA A 247 3.14 -4.89 6.02
N ASP A 248 4.40 -5.23 5.77
CA ASP A 248 5.25 -5.90 6.74
C ASP A 248 5.83 -4.85 7.70
#